data_AF-A0A410W870-F1
#
_entry.id   AF-A0A410W870-F1
#
_cell.length_a   1.000
_cell.length_b   1.000
_cell.length_c   1.000
_cell.angle_alpha   90.00
_cell.angle_beta   90.00
_cell.angle_gamma   90.00
#
_symmetry.space_group_name_H-M   'P 1'
#
loop_
_entity.id
_entity.type
_entity.pdbx_description
1 polymer ?
#
loop_
_entity_poly.entity_id
_entity_poly.type
_entity_poly.pdbx_seq_one_letter_code
_entity_poly.pdbx_strand_id
1 'polypeptide(L)'
;MSKLIDLIPQGATLVGVEPKDWPAAIRAAAQPLIHNGCIEPAYVDAMIGVVEEHGPYIVIAPGFALAHAQASEHVHATSLSWCNLATPIEFGHKNDPVDVVVVLAAQDTGSHRAALKALAALLQDAGAMKRIRTAESGEDLRDLLLKASDEDAQRLEARQSSSADGRSGISIEAPSDLPASKGKILTVCGNGLGTSLFLKNTLEQVLAAWGWASLFTVEATDTISAKGKASDADCILTSGEIARTLGDLGVPMCIIENFTSEAEIDAALREIYWIGEE
;
A
#
# COMPACT_ATOMS: atom_id res chain seq x y z
N MET A 1 15.31 -2.67 -10.41
CA MET A 1 14.43 -2.25 -9.30
C MET A 1 15.13 -1.10 -8.61
N SER A 2 14.46 0.04 -8.42
CA SER A 2 15.01 1.13 -7.61
C SER A 2 15.09 0.63 -6.16
N LYS A 3 16.25 0.76 -5.53
CA LYS A 3 16.39 0.47 -4.10
C LYS A 3 15.71 1.59 -3.33
N LEU A 4 15.18 1.30 -2.14
CA LEU A 4 14.57 2.31 -1.27
C LEU A 4 15.50 3.50 -1.04
N ILE A 5 16.80 3.21 -0.86
CA ILE A 5 17.85 4.20 -0.62
C ILE A 5 18.05 5.20 -1.77
N ASP A 6 17.71 4.80 -3.01
CA ASP A 6 17.83 5.65 -4.19
C ASP A 6 16.79 6.79 -4.15
N LEU A 7 15.70 6.58 -3.42
CA LEU A 7 14.64 7.56 -3.22
C LEU A 7 14.92 8.48 -2.03
N ILE A 8 15.94 8.22 -1.22
CA ILE A 8 16.23 9.00 -0.01
C ILE A 8 17.36 9.98 -0.31
N PRO A 9 17.08 11.29 -0.46
CA PRO A 9 18.13 12.29 -0.64
C PRO A 9 19.12 12.31 0.51
N GLN A 10 20.30 12.89 0.28
CA GLN A 10 21.28 13.05 1.35
C GLN A 10 20.73 13.95 2.45
N GLY A 11 20.93 13.56 3.72
CA GLY A 11 20.38 14.26 4.88
C GLY A 11 18.88 14.06 5.11
N ALA A 12 18.20 13.21 4.33
CA ALA A 12 16.79 12.87 4.53
C ALA A 12 16.56 11.70 5.51
N THR A 13 17.57 11.38 6.32
CA THR A 13 17.51 10.41 7.42
C THR A 13 17.73 11.14 8.73
N LEU A 14 16.73 11.11 9.60
CA LEU A 14 16.70 11.82 10.87
C LEU A 14 16.59 10.83 12.02
N VAL A 15 17.30 11.11 13.10
CA VAL A 15 17.28 10.33 14.34
C VAL A 15 17.15 11.29 15.51
N GLY A 16 16.39 10.89 16.52
CA GLY A 16 16.28 11.63 17.78
C GLY A 16 15.43 12.90 17.67
N VAL A 17 14.48 12.93 16.74
CA VAL A 17 13.57 14.07 16.59
C VAL A 17 12.55 14.05 17.73
N GLU A 18 12.27 15.21 18.34
CA GLU A 18 11.32 15.37 19.46
C GLU A 18 10.15 16.27 19.05
N PRO A 19 9.19 15.78 18.26
CA PRO A 19 7.99 16.54 17.95
C PRO A 19 7.07 16.62 19.19
N LYS A 20 6.23 17.65 19.24
CA LYS A 20 5.27 17.83 20.34
C LYS A 20 4.00 17.01 20.15
N ASP A 21 3.63 16.77 18.90
CA ASP A 21 2.39 16.15 18.46
C ASP A 21 2.58 15.54 17.06
N TRP A 22 1.56 14.81 16.59
CA TRP A 22 1.62 14.13 15.31
C TRP A 22 1.78 15.09 14.10
N PRO A 23 1.16 16.29 14.05
CA PRO A 23 1.42 17.23 12.96
C PRO A 23 2.86 17.74 12.97
N ALA A 24 3.43 18.02 14.14
CA ALA A 24 4.84 18.39 14.25
C ALA A 24 5.76 17.24 13.80
N ALA A 25 5.39 15.98 14.03
CA ALA A 25 6.15 14.83 13.57
C ALA A 25 6.20 14.75 12.04
N ILE A 26 5.05 14.95 11.37
CA ILE A 26 4.98 15.01 9.90
C ILE A 26 5.83 16.17 9.36
N ARG A 27 5.70 17.37 9.94
CA ARG A 27 6.49 18.55 9.52
C ARG A 27 7.99 18.30 9.67
N ALA A 28 8.41 17.75 10.82
CA ALA A 28 9.82 17.46 11.07
C ALA A 28 10.38 16.41 10.10
N ALA A 29 9.63 15.34 9.86
CA ALA A 29 10.02 14.31 8.90
C ALA A 29 10.08 14.85 7.46
N ALA A 30 9.22 15.79 7.08
CA ALA A 30 9.18 16.37 5.74
C ALA A 30 10.28 17.42 5.47
N GLN A 31 10.83 18.03 6.52
CA GLN A 31 11.77 19.15 6.40
C GLN A 31 12.97 18.89 5.47
N PRO A 32 13.62 17.70 5.48
CA PRO A 32 14.71 17.43 4.56
C PRO A 32 14.28 17.43 3.09
N LEU A 33 13.06 16.99 2.78
CA LEU A 33 12.55 16.98 1.40
C LEU A 33 12.26 18.40 0.91
N ILE A 34 11.80 19.28 1.80
CA ILE A 34 11.67 20.72 1.50
C ILE A 34 13.05 21.32 1.23
N HIS A 35 14.03 21.06 2.11
CA HIS A 35 15.39 21.58 1.94
C HIS A 35 16.08 21.11 0.65
N ASN A 36 15.80 19.86 0.23
CA ASN A 36 16.31 19.32 -1.03
C ASN A 36 15.49 19.76 -2.26
N GLY A 37 14.44 20.57 -2.07
CA GLY A 37 13.58 21.05 -3.16
C GLY A 37 12.70 19.96 -3.78
N CYS A 38 12.52 18.82 -3.11
CA CYS A 38 11.71 17.72 -3.63
C CYS A 38 10.21 17.98 -3.46
N ILE A 39 9.82 18.72 -2.41
CA ILE A 39 8.43 19.09 -2.12
C ILE A 39 8.34 20.55 -1.64
N GLU A 40 7.15 21.13 -1.73
CA GLU A 40 6.84 22.43 -1.13
C GLU A 40 6.13 22.28 0.23
N PRO A 41 6.17 23.29 1.11
CA PRO A 41 5.43 23.27 2.38
C PRO A 41 3.94 22.98 2.23
N ALA A 42 3.32 23.40 1.12
CA ALA A 42 1.93 23.12 0.81
C ALA A 42 1.62 21.61 0.71
N TYR A 43 2.59 20.79 0.29
CA TYR A 43 2.41 19.33 0.30
C TYR A 43 2.35 18.78 1.73
N VAL A 44 3.08 19.38 2.67
CA VAL A 44 3.04 19.00 4.09
C VAL A 44 1.70 19.36 4.71
N ASP A 45 1.18 20.54 4.41
CA ASP A 45 -0.14 20.96 4.86
C ASP A 45 -1.23 20.05 4.27
N ALA A 46 -1.09 19.62 3.01
CA ALA A 46 -1.99 18.63 2.42
C ALA A 46 -1.94 17.28 3.17
N MET A 47 -0.76 16.75 3.49
CA MET A 47 -0.64 15.51 4.28
C MET A 47 -1.34 15.61 5.63
N ILE A 48 -1.16 16.73 6.34
CA ILE A 48 -1.80 16.97 7.64
C ILE A 48 -3.31 17.07 7.47
N GLY A 49 -3.78 17.82 6.48
CA GLY A 49 -5.21 17.98 6.20
C GLY A 49 -5.92 16.66 5.92
N VAL A 50 -5.30 15.75 5.16
CA VAL A 50 -5.90 14.42 4.91
C VAL A 50 -6.03 13.62 6.21
N VAL A 51 -5.04 13.71 7.12
CA VAL A 51 -5.13 13.05 8.45
C VAL A 51 -6.19 13.68 9.34
N GLU A 52 -6.35 15.01 9.31
CA GLU A 52 -7.42 15.69 10.05
C GLU A 52 -8.81 15.31 9.53
N GLU A 53 -8.96 15.14 8.21
CA GLU A 53 -10.24 14.83 7.57
C GLU A 53 -10.61 13.33 7.68
N HIS A 54 -9.65 12.44 7.44
CA HIS A 54 -9.90 11.00 7.29
C HIS A 54 -9.38 10.16 8.48
N GLY A 55 -8.78 10.80 9.47
CA GLY A 55 -8.12 10.13 10.58
C GLY A 55 -6.73 9.58 10.23
N PRO A 56 -6.06 8.89 11.16
CA PRO A 56 -4.65 8.50 11.05
C PRO A 56 -4.41 7.25 10.17
N TYR A 57 -4.97 7.22 8.95
CA TYR A 57 -4.81 6.11 7.99
C TYR A 57 -3.35 5.84 7.61
N ILE A 58 -2.48 6.84 7.78
CA ILE A 58 -1.04 6.75 7.52
C ILE A 58 -0.30 5.85 8.51
N VAL A 59 -0.91 5.47 9.65
CA VAL A 59 -0.30 4.59 10.65
C VAL A 59 -0.55 3.12 10.27
N ILE A 60 0.32 2.58 9.43
CA ILE A 60 0.10 1.29 8.77
C ILE A 60 0.66 0.06 9.52
N ALA A 61 1.56 0.26 10.48
CA ALA A 61 2.14 -0.82 11.28
C ALA A 61 2.47 -0.35 12.71
N PRO A 62 2.64 -1.25 13.70
CA PRO A 62 3.03 -0.88 15.06
C PRO A 62 4.25 0.04 15.09
N GLY A 63 4.08 1.23 15.65
CA GLY A 63 5.15 2.23 15.75
C GLY A 63 5.61 2.82 14.42
N PHE A 64 4.76 2.82 13.37
CA PHE A 64 5.18 3.27 12.04
C PHE A 64 4.09 4.05 11.32
N ALA A 65 4.43 5.27 10.88
CA ALA A 65 3.57 6.11 10.06
C ALA A 65 4.22 6.42 8.70
N LEU A 66 3.45 6.29 7.62
CA LEU A 66 3.81 6.65 6.25
C LEU A 66 3.01 7.86 5.78
N ALA A 67 3.51 9.05 6.07
CA ALA A 67 2.89 10.31 5.66
C ALA A 67 3.03 10.51 4.15
N HIS A 68 1.89 10.64 3.48
CA HIS A 68 1.81 10.93 2.05
C HIS A 68 0.47 11.63 1.76
N ALA A 69 0.37 12.28 0.60
CA ALA A 69 -0.86 12.83 0.08
C ALA A 69 -0.96 12.49 -1.42
N GLN A 70 -2.08 12.85 -2.04
CA GLN A 70 -2.22 12.70 -3.48
C GLN A 70 -1.14 13.51 -4.22
N ALA A 71 -0.67 12.98 -5.36
CA ALA A 71 0.25 13.69 -6.24
C ALA A 71 -0.32 15.08 -6.60
N SER A 72 0.54 16.09 -6.52
CA SER A 72 0.17 17.49 -6.76
C SER A 72 1.32 18.27 -7.40
N GLU A 73 1.06 19.50 -7.83
CA GLU A 73 2.08 20.41 -8.37
C GLU A 73 3.16 20.79 -7.35
N HIS A 74 2.92 20.51 -6.06
CA HIS A 74 3.85 20.76 -4.95
C HIS A 74 4.90 19.65 -4.77
N VAL A 75 4.91 18.62 -5.64
CA VAL A 75 5.90 17.54 -5.65
C VAL A 75 6.79 17.63 -6.89
N HIS A 76 8.04 18.02 -6.67
CA HIS A 76 9.03 18.28 -7.74
C HIS A 76 9.92 17.07 -8.04
N ALA A 77 10.02 16.12 -7.12
CA ALA A 77 10.75 14.87 -7.32
C ALA A 77 10.20 13.74 -6.44
N THR A 78 10.08 12.54 -7.02
CA THR A 78 9.81 11.33 -6.23
C THR A 78 10.93 11.13 -5.22
N SER A 79 10.59 11.13 -3.93
CA SER A 79 11.56 11.10 -2.84
C SER A 79 10.94 10.61 -1.53
N LEU A 80 11.81 10.18 -0.62
CA LEU A 80 11.46 9.69 0.70
C LEU A 80 12.36 10.31 1.76
N SER A 81 11.79 10.63 2.92
CA SER A 81 12.55 10.88 4.13
C SER A 81 12.17 9.90 5.22
N TRP A 82 13.12 9.59 6.09
CA TRP A 82 12.97 8.66 7.19
C TRP A 82 13.32 9.34 8.50
N CYS A 83 12.42 9.29 9.48
CA CYS A 83 12.59 9.95 10.75
C CYS A 83 12.31 8.97 11.91
N ASN A 84 13.34 8.67 12.70
CA ASN A 84 13.18 8.02 13.99
C ASN A 84 13.00 9.08 15.08
N LEU A 85 11.88 9.02 15.79
CA LEU A 85 11.57 9.91 16.90
C LEU A 85 12.33 9.49 18.16
N ALA A 86 12.79 10.46 18.95
CA ALA A 86 13.37 10.18 20.27
C ALA A 86 12.28 9.72 21.26
N THR A 87 11.08 10.30 21.15
CA THR A 87 9.93 9.95 21.98
C THR A 87 8.76 9.56 21.06
N PRO A 88 8.17 8.37 21.23
CA PRO A 88 7.00 7.94 20.47
C PRO A 88 5.80 8.88 20.68
N ILE A 89 5.00 9.13 19.63
CA ILE A 89 3.84 10.03 19.65
C ILE A 89 2.56 9.28 19.28
N GLU A 90 1.47 9.63 19.96
CA GLU A 90 0.11 9.14 19.67
C GLU A 90 -0.49 9.89 18.46
N PHE A 91 -0.92 9.14 17.44
CA PHE A 91 -1.67 9.65 16.28
C PHE A 91 -3.19 9.42 16.43
N GLY A 92 -3.62 8.67 17.45
CA GLY A 92 -5.00 8.23 17.66
C GLY A 92 -5.34 6.93 16.93
N HIS A 93 -4.37 6.02 16.75
CA HIS A 93 -4.50 4.77 16.01
C HIS A 93 -4.19 3.54 16.87
N LYS A 94 -4.71 2.36 16.51
CA LYS A 94 -4.47 1.08 17.25
C LYS A 94 -3.00 0.63 17.26
N ASN A 95 -2.19 1.16 16.36
CA ASN A 95 -0.77 0.84 16.20
C ASN A 95 0.15 1.85 16.91
N ASP A 96 -0.44 2.78 17.67
CA ASP A 96 0.29 3.75 18.46
C ASP A 96 1.02 3.10 19.67
N PRO A 97 2.03 3.78 20.23
CA PRO A 97 2.57 5.07 19.78
C PRO A 97 3.54 4.91 18.59
N VAL A 98 3.63 5.95 17.75
CA VAL A 98 4.50 6.02 16.57
C VAL A 98 5.87 6.55 16.94
N ASP A 99 6.92 5.78 16.65
CA ASP A 99 8.33 6.14 16.84
C ASP A 99 9.11 6.24 15.52
N VAL A 100 8.51 5.84 14.39
CA VAL A 100 9.07 6.04 13.05
C VAL A 100 8.05 6.73 12.15
N VAL A 101 8.47 7.84 11.53
CA VAL A 101 7.68 8.58 10.54
C VAL A 101 8.47 8.64 9.24
N VAL A 102 7.84 8.18 8.16
CA VAL A 102 8.37 8.22 6.81
C VAL A 102 7.51 9.14 5.96
N VAL A 103 8.11 10.07 5.23
CA VAL A 103 7.38 10.88 4.25
C VAL A 103 7.65 10.32 2.87
N LEU A 104 6.60 10.10 2.09
CA LEU A 104 6.68 9.70 0.70
C LEU A 104 6.08 10.79 -0.19
N ALA A 105 6.89 11.31 -1.10
CA ALA A 105 6.46 12.17 -2.17
C ALA A 105 6.65 11.42 -3.48
N ALA A 106 5.60 11.29 -4.28
CA ALA A 106 5.66 10.62 -5.58
C ALA A 106 4.99 11.49 -6.64
N GLN A 107 5.67 11.68 -7.77
CA GLN A 107 5.12 12.45 -8.89
C GLN A 107 4.11 11.65 -9.72
N ASP A 108 4.20 10.33 -9.68
CA ASP A 108 3.36 9.43 -10.44
C ASP A 108 3.04 8.14 -9.65
N THR A 109 1.98 7.47 -10.08
CA THR A 109 1.45 6.26 -9.45
C THR A 109 2.43 5.07 -9.52
N GLY A 110 3.26 4.99 -10.56
CA GLY A 110 4.25 3.92 -10.71
C GLY A 110 5.37 4.03 -9.68
N SER A 111 5.94 5.23 -9.58
CA SER A 111 6.93 5.59 -8.56
C SER A 111 6.41 5.37 -7.14
N HIS A 112 5.15 5.78 -6.88
CA HIS A 112 4.47 5.55 -5.61
C HIS A 112 4.42 4.06 -5.25
N ARG A 113 3.93 3.21 -6.16
CA ARG A 113 3.82 1.76 -5.94
C ARG A 113 5.17 1.10 -5.71
N ALA A 114 6.21 1.53 -6.43
CA ALA A 114 7.55 0.99 -6.26
C ALA A 114 8.10 1.28 -4.85
N ALA A 115 7.91 2.51 -4.37
CA ALA A 115 8.31 2.90 -3.01
C ALA A 115 7.54 2.12 -1.94
N LEU A 116 6.21 1.99 -2.08
CA LEU A 116 5.39 1.20 -1.16
C LEU A 116 5.83 -0.26 -1.07
N LYS A 117 6.14 -0.89 -2.22
CA LYS A 117 6.63 -2.27 -2.24
C LYS A 117 7.95 -2.42 -1.49
N ALA A 118 8.87 -1.48 -1.68
CA ALA A 118 10.17 -1.49 -1.00
C ALA A 118 10.02 -1.30 0.52
N LEU A 119 9.12 -0.40 0.94
CA LEU A 119 8.80 -0.21 2.35
C LEU A 119 8.13 -1.44 2.99
N ALA A 120 7.19 -2.07 2.29
CA ALA A 120 6.50 -3.27 2.79
C ALA A 120 7.48 -4.42 3.03
N ALA A 121 8.43 -4.65 2.11
CA ALA A 121 9.48 -5.65 2.27
C ALA A 121 10.34 -5.36 3.51
N LEU A 122 10.74 -4.09 3.70
CA LEU A 122 11.52 -3.67 4.85
C LEU A 122 10.78 -3.86 6.19
N LEU A 123 9.48 -3.54 6.23
CA LEU A 123 8.64 -3.70 7.42
C LEU A 123 8.47 -5.16 7.85
N GLN A 124 8.54 -6.10 6.90
CA GLN A 124 8.47 -7.54 7.19
C GLN A 124 9.77 -8.09 7.79
N ASP A 125 10.91 -7.43 7.62
CA ASP A 125 12.16 -7.84 8.26
C ASP A 125 12.28 -7.22 9.67
N ALA A 126 11.74 -7.92 10.66
CA ALA A 126 11.79 -7.52 12.07
C ALA A 126 13.24 -7.29 12.57
N GLY A 127 14.22 -8.02 12.01
CA GLY A 127 15.63 -7.86 12.34
C GLY A 127 16.18 -6.54 11.82
N ALA A 128 15.89 -6.20 10.57
CA ALA A 128 16.27 -4.93 9.96
C ALA A 128 15.59 -3.75 10.67
N MET A 129 14.28 -3.83 10.90
CA MET A 129 13.53 -2.79 11.59
C MET A 129 14.03 -2.55 13.01
N LYS A 130 14.39 -3.61 13.75
CA LYS A 130 15.01 -3.45 15.08
C LYS A 130 16.32 -2.67 15.01
N ARG A 131 17.19 -2.97 14.04
CA ARG A 131 18.46 -2.25 13.86
C ARG A 131 18.21 -0.79 13.47
N ILE A 132 17.30 -0.55 12.52
CA ILE A 132 16.93 0.77 12.03
C ILE A 132 16.41 1.64 13.17
N ARG A 133 15.53 1.13 14.03
CA ARG A 133 14.99 1.87 15.19
C ARG A 133 16.06 2.24 16.22
N THR A 134 17.15 1.48 16.29
CA THR A 134 18.28 1.74 17.20
C THR A 134 19.40 2.57 16.59
N ALA A 135 19.21 3.13 15.39
CA ALA A 135 20.22 3.97 14.75
C ALA A 135 20.64 5.14 15.66
N GLU A 136 21.93 5.42 15.71
CA GLU A 136 22.49 6.47 16.61
C GLU A 136 22.63 7.84 15.92
N SER A 137 22.55 7.86 14.58
CA SER A 137 22.65 9.08 13.79
C SER A 137 21.92 8.94 12.45
N GLY A 138 21.69 10.08 11.77
CA GLY A 138 21.12 10.06 10.42
C GLY A 138 21.99 9.32 9.40
N GLU A 139 23.32 9.37 9.54
CA GLU A 139 24.25 8.63 8.67
C GLU A 139 24.18 7.12 8.93
N ASP A 140 24.18 6.70 10.20
CA ASP A 140 24.03 5.29 10.59
C ASP A 140 22.67 4.73 10.13
N LEU A 141 21.60 5.49 10.29
CA LEU A 141 20.27 5.15 9.77
C LEU A 141 20.29 4.92 8.25
N ARG A 142 20.97 5.81 7.52
CA ARG A 142 21.12 5.67 6.06
C ARG A 142 21.87 4.39 5.68
N ASP A 143 22.96 4.09 6.38
CA ASP A 143 23.75 2.88 6.15
C ASP A 143 22.98 1.60 6.47
N LEU A 144 22.16 1.61 7.52
CA LEU A 144 21.29 0.49 7.88
C LEU A 144 20.20 0.25 6.83
N LEU A 145 19.58 1.32 6.30
CA LEU A 145 18.61 1.24 5.21
C LEU A 145 19.24 0.72 3.91
N LEU A 146 20.47 1.12 3.62
CA LEU A 146 21.24 0.60 2.48
C LEU A 146 21.50 -0.90 2.63
N LYS A 147 22.01 -1.33 3.80
CA LYS A 147 22.27 -2.75 4.09
C LYS A 147 21.00 -3.59 3.99
N ALA A 148 19.89 -3.12 4.54
CA ALA A 148 18.61 -3.81 4.44
C ALA A 148 18.14 -3.95 2.98
N SER A 149 18.32 -2.89 2.16
CA SER A 149 18.00 -2.93 0.73
C SER A 149 18.86 -3.93 -0.04
N ASP A 150 20.14 -4.06 0.32
CA ASP A 150 21.07 -5.02 -0.30
C ASP A 150 20.80 -6.47 0.13
N GLU A 151 20.49 -6.69 1.41
CA GLU A 151 20.11 -8.00 1.95
C GLU A 151 18.83 -8.53 1.27
N ASP A 152 17.83 -7.67 1.04
CA ASP A 152 16.62 -8.04 0.32
C ASP A 152 16.90 -8.39 -1.15
N ALA A 153 17.72 -7.60 -1.84
CA ALA A 153 18.11 -7.89 -3.22
C ALA A 153 18.82 -9.26 -3.32
N GLN A 154 19.74 -9.55 -2.40
CA GLN A 154 20.44 -10.83 -2.32
C GLN A 154 19.51 -11.99 -1.97
N ARG A 155 18.53 -11.81 -1.07
CA ARG A 155 17.51 -12.83 -0.77
C ARG A 155 16.64 -13.13 -2.00
N LEU A 156 16.27 -12.11 -2.77
CA LEU A 156 15.53 -12.28 -4.03
C LEU A 156 16.37 -13.02 -5.08
N GLU A 157 17.62 -12.65 -5.26
CA GLU A 157 18.55 -13.33 -6.18
C GLU A 157 18.83 -14.76 -5.74
N ALA A 158 19.02 -15.00 -4.43
CA ALA A 158 19.22 -16.32 -3.87
C ALA A 158 17.99 -17.22 -4.06
N ARG A 159 16.77 -16.70 -3.84
CA ARG A 159 15.50 -17.41 -4.12
C ARG A 159 15.32 -17.74 -5.60
N GLN A 160 15.83 -16.90 -6.50
CA GLN A 160 15.81 -17.16 -7.94
C GLN A 160 16.89 -18.18 -8.34
N SER A 161 18.08 -18.14 -7.72
CA SER A 161 19.18 -19.08 -8.00
C SER A 161 18.99 -20.47 -7.39
N SER A 162 18.33 -20.58 -6.23
CA SER A 162 18.05 -21.87 -5.57
C SER A 162 16.92 -22.65 -6.25
N SER A 163 16.21 -22.03 -7.19
CA SER A 163 15.19 -22.69 -8.02
C SER A 163 15.77 -23.50 -9.20
N ALA A 164 17.10 -23.49 -9.40
CA ALA A 164 17.74 -24.04 -10.60
C ALA A 164 18.43 -25.41 -10.44
N ASP A 165 18.56 -25.99 -9.24
CA ASP A 165 19.37 -27.22 -9.05
C ASP A 165 18.63 -28.36 -8.29
N GLY A 166 18.10 -29.33 -9.05
CA GLY A 166 18.26 -30.76 -8.70
C GLY A 166 17.21 -31.54 -7.86
N ARG A 167 16.09 -31.92 -8.49
CA ARG A 167 15.41 -33.26 -8.51
C ARG A 167 14.52 -33.81 -7.36
N SER A 168 13.27 -34.04 -7.79
CA SER A 168 12.35 -35.18 -7.58
C SER A 168 11.35 -35.15 -6.41
N GLY A 169 10.06 -35.17 -6.76
CA GLY A 169 8.97 -35.63 -5.90
C GLY A 169 8.02 -34.54 -5.41
N ILE A 170 6.84 -34.46 -6.03
CA ILE A 170 5.66 -33.65 -5.68
C ILE A 170 5.77 -32.18 -6.08
N SER A 171 5.23 -31.87 -7.25
CA SER A 171 4.90 -30.52 -7.69
C SER A 171 3.86 -29.94 -6.74
N ILE A 172 4.25 -28.97 -5.92
CA ILE A 172 3.31 -27.96 -5.42
C ILE A 172 3.67 -26.70 -6.19
N GLU A 173 2.97 -26.50 -7.31
CA GLU A 173 2.98 -25.26 -8.07
C GLU A 173 2.40 -24.17 -7.18
N ALA A 174 3.21 -23.17 -6.81
CA ALA A 174 2.66 -21.87 -6.46
C ALA A 174 2.06 -21.30 -7.75
N PRO A 175 0.80 -20.81 -7.77
CA PRO A 175 0.16 -20.41 -9.02
C PRO A 175 0.95 -19.25 -9.64
N SER A 176 1.58 -19.51 -10.77
CA SER A 176 2.26 -18.54 -11.63
C SER A 176 1.28 -17.78 -12.55
N ASP A 177 -0.01 -17.79 -12.24
CA ASP A 177 -1.08 -17.25 -13.09
C ASP A 177 -1.95 -16.22 -12.34
N LEU A 178 -1.34 -15.16 -11.79
CA LEU A 178 -2.12 -13.92 -11.66
C LEU A 178 -2.07 -13.24 -13.04
N PRO A 179 -3.16 -13.26 -13.82
CA PRO A 179 -3.19 -12.57 -15.10
C PRO A 179 -2.82 -11.11 -14.88
N ALA A 180 -2.09 -10.53 -15.84
CA ALA A 180 -1.85 -9.09 -15.84
C ALA A 180 -3.19 -8.37 -15.65
N SER A 181 -3.26 -7.50 -14.63
CA SER A 181 -4.51 -6.82 -14.27
C SER A 181 -5.07 -6.12 -15.50
N LYS A 182 -6.31 -6.46 -15.84
CA LYS A 182 -7.12 -5.90 -16.92
C LYS A 182 -7.73 -4.56 -16.51
N GLY A 183 -7.54 -4.16 -15.24
CA GLY A 183 -8.03 -2.90 -14.69
C GLY A 183 -9.55 -2.87 -14.67
N LYS A 184 -10.20 -4.02 -14.48
CA LYS A 184 -11.66 -4.13 -14.55
C LYS A 184 -12.21 -5.04 -13.45
N ILE A 185 -13.18 -4.53 -12.70
CA ILE A 185 -13.88 -5.26 -11.64
C ILE A 185 -15.36 -5.29 -11.98
N LEU A 186 -15.97 -6.48 -11.92
CA LEU A 186 -17.40 -6.64 -12.12
C LEU A 186 -18.12 -6.70 -10.77
N THR A 187 -19.20 -5.95 -10.63
CA THR A 187 -20.17 -6.16 -9.55
C THR A 187 -21.42 -6.82 -10.11
N VAL A 188 -21.87 -7.91 -9.50
CA VAL A 188 -23.02 -8.69 -9.98
C VAL A 188 -24.07 -8.80 -8.88
N CYS A 189 -25.32 -8.46 -9.19
CA CYS A 189 -26.45 -8.73 -8.30
C CYS A 189 -27.63 -9.28 -9.09
N GLY A 190 -28.33 -10.29 -8.54
CA GLY A 190 -29.41 -11.00 -9.24
C GLY A 190 -30.78 -10.33 -9.25
N ASN A 191 -30.98 -9.23 -8.51
CA ASN A 191 -32.33 -8.70 -8.24
C ASN A 191 -32.58 -7.25 -8.72
N GLY A 192 -31.67 -6.63 -9.48
CA GLY A 192 -31.92 -5.33 -10.15
C GLY A 192 -30.76 -4.33 -10.12
N LEU A 193 -30.92 -3.24 -10.89
CA LEU A 193 -29.89 -2.21 -11.12
C LEU A 193 -29.46 -1.49 -9.82
N GLY A 194 -30.40 -1.26 -8.89
CA GLY A 194 -30.15 -0.46 -7.68
C GLY A 194 -29.12 -1.06 -6.73
N THR A 195 -29.24 -2.35 -6.43
CA THR A 195 -28.32 -3.07 -5.52
C THR A 195 -26.92 -3.22 -6.13
N SER A 196 -26.85 -3.43 -7.44
CA SER A 196 -25.58 -3.51 -8.18
C SER A 196 -24.85 -2.17 -8.18
N LEU A 197 -25.60 -1.06 -8.24
CA LEU A 197 -25.05 0.28 -8.14
C LEU A 197 -24.59 0.63 -6.72
N PHE A 198 -25.26 0.14 -5.67
CA PHE A 198 -24.76 0.31 -4.30
C PHE A 198 -23.41 -0.37 -4.12
N LEU A 199 -23.31 -1.65 -4.48
CA LEU A 199 -22.04 -2.37 -4.39
C LEU A 199 -20.94 -1.71 -5.24
N LYS A 200 -21.30 -1.25 -6.45
CA LYS A 200 -20.39 -0.47 -7.31
C LYS A 200 -19.92 0.81 -6.63
N ASN A 201 -20.83 1.62 -6.09
CA ASN A 201 -20.50 2.92 -5.50
C ASN A 201 -19.63 2.76 -4.25
N THR A 202 -19.97 1.80 -3.37
CA THR A 202 -19.15 1.50 -2.18
C THR A 202 -17.77 0.98 -2.58
N LEU A 203 -17.69 0.14 -3.62
CA LEU A 203 -16.41 -0.31 -4.18
C LEU A 203 -15.60 0.85 -4.76
N GLU A 204 -16.22 1.76 -5.50
CA GLU A 204 -15.55 2.96 -6.02
C GLU A 204 -15.08 3.89 -4.89
N GLN A 205 -15.82 3.99 -3.77
CA GLN A 205 -15.38 4.73 -2.58
C GLN A 205 -14.16 4.10 -1.93
N VAL A 206 -14.14 2.77 -1.77
CA VAL A 206 -12.98 2.04 -1.25
C VAL A 206 -11.77 2.21 -2.17
N LEU A 207 -11.96 2.06 -3.49
CA LEU A 207 -10.90 2.29 -4.47
C LEU A 207 -10.42 3.74 -4.48
N ALA A 208 -11.31 4.71 -4.28
CA ALA A 208 -10.93 6.12 -4.14
C ALA A 208 -10.12 6.36 -2.86
N ALA A 209 -10.53 5.77 -1.74
CA ALA A 209 -9.78 5.81 -0.48
C ALA A 209 -8.39 5.17 -0.62
N TRP A 210 -8.24 4.15 -1.46
CA TRP A 210 -6.95 3.53 -1.81
C TRP A 210 -6.14 4.35 -2.83
N GLY A 211 -6.72 5.38 -3.43
CA GLY A 211 -6.12 6.14 -4.54
C GLY A 211 -6.06 5.36 -5.87
N TRP A 212 -6.86 4.31 -6.01
CA TRP A 212 -6.86 3.37 -7.15
C TRP A 212 -8.04 3.58 -8.11
N ALA A 213 -8.88 4.58 -7.87
CA ALA A 213 -10.06 4.87 -8.71
C ALA A 213 -9.73 5.05 -10.21
N SER A 214 -8.53 5.51 -10.56
CA SER A 214 -8.08 5.66 -11.96
C SER A 214 -7.48 4.39 -12.57
N LEU A 215 -7.17 3.38 -11.74
CA LEU A 215 -6.55 2.12 -12.16
C LEU A 215 -7.59 1.06 -12.53
N PHE A 216 -8.82 1.20 -12.04
CA PHE A 216 -9.88 0.21 -12.20
C PHE A 216 -11.14 0.82 -12.78
N THR A 217 -11.72 0.14 -13.76
CA THR A 217 -13.08 0.36 -14.23
C THR A 217 -14.00 -0.60 -13.49
N VAL A 218 -14.92 -0.05 -12.69
CA VAL A 218 -15.95 -0.84 -12.03
C VAL A 218 -17.22 -0.86 -12.88
N GLU A 219 -17.65 -2.05 -13.29
CA GLU A 219 -18.86 -2.23 -14.10
C GLU A 219 -19.89 -3.08 -13.34
N ALA A 220 -21.07 -2.51 -13.12
CA ALA A 220 -22.22 -3.23 -12.58
C ALA A 220 -22.94 -4.00 -13.70
N THR A 221 -23.19 -5.29 -13.48
CA THR A 221 -23.82 -6.16 -14.48
C THR A 221 -24.75 -7.21 -13.85
N ASP A 222 -25.56 -7.86 -14.67
CA ASP A 222 -26.49 -8.91 -14.25
C ASP A 222 -25.84 -10.31 -14.37
N THR A 223 -26.45 -11.31 -13.75
CA THR A 223 -25.95 -12.70 -13.70
C THR A 223 -25.78 -13.34 -15.08
N ILE A 224 -26.54 -12.92 -16.10
CA ILE A 224 -26.46 -13.46 -17.47
C ILE A 224 -25.27 -12.82 -18.19
N SER A 225 -25.20 -11.49 -18.15
CA SER A 225 -24.14 -10.69 -18.77
C SER A 225 -22.77 -10.94 -18.13
N ALA A 226 -22.71 -11.19 -16.83
CA ALA A 226 -21.49 -11.50 -16.10
C ALA A 226 -20.73 -12.68 -16.71
N LYS A 227 -21.43 -13.75 -17.12
CA LYS A 227 -20.80 -14.95 -17.69
C LYS A 227 -20.04 -14.68 -18.98
N GLY A 228 -20.49 -13.71 -19.78
CA GLY A 228 -19.83 -13.32 -21.02
C GLY A 228 -18.71 -12.29 -20.84
N LYS A 229 -18.68 -11.59 -19.69
CA LYS A 229 -17.71 -10.52 -19.39
C LYS A 229 -16.66 -10.92 -18.36
N ALA A 230 -16.84 -12.05 -17.68
CA ALA A 230 -15.96 -12.52 -16.62
C ALA A 230 -14.51 -12.64 -17.09
N SER A 231 -14.27 -13.10 -18.31
CA SER A 231 -12.93 -13.21 -18.88
C SER A 231 -12.21 -11.88 -19.07
N ASP A 232 -12.91 -10.75 -19.03
CA ASP A 232 -12.33 -9.41 -19.18
C ASP A 232 -12.13 -8.70 -17.83
N ALA A 233 -12.49 -9.37 -16.73
CA ALA A 233 -12.38 -8.84 -15.38
C ALA A 233 -11.21 -9.49 -14.63
N ASP A 234 -10.69 -8.76 -13.65
CA ASP A 234 -9.71 -9.25 -12.69
C ASP A 234 -10.38 -10.03 -11.56
N CYS A 235 -11.56 -9.58 -11.15
CA CYS A 235 -12.39 -10.26 -10.16
C CYS A 235 -13.87 -9.87 -10.28
N ILE A 236 -14.71 -10.65 -9.62
CA ILE A 236 -16.16 -10.41 -9.52
C ILE A 236 -16.54 -10.26 -8.05
N LEU A 237 -17.23 -9.17 -7.70
CA LEU A 237 -17.83 -8.97 -6.37
C LEU A 237 -19.33 -9.21 -6.45
N THR A 238 -19.85 -10.04 -5.55
CA THR A 238 -21.26 -10.43 -5.57
C THR A 238 -21.70 -10.99 -4.20
N SER A 239 -23.00 -11.20 -3.97
CA SER A 239 -23.46 -11.96 -2.79
C SER A 239 -23.27 -13.47 -2.97
N GLY A 240 -23.30 -14.21 -1.86
CA GLY A 240 -23.14 -15.66 -1.85
C GLY A 240 -24.24 -16.42 -2.61
N GLU A 241 -25.47 -15.91 -2.65
CA GLU A 241 -26.56 -16.49 -3.44
C GLU A 241 -26.28 -16.44 -4.95
N ILE A 242 -25.72 -15.31 -5.40
CA ILE A 242 -25.43 -15.08 -6.81
C ILE A 242 -24.15 -15.77 -7.23
N ALA A 243 -23.13 -15.84 -6.37
CA ALA A 243 -21.92 -16.63 -6.60
C ALA A 243 -22.26 -18.10 -6.91
N ARG A 244 -23.19 -18.70 -6.15
CA ARG A 244 -23.68 -20.07 -6.41
C ARG A 244 -24.38 -20.22 -7.77
N THR A 245 -25.04 -19.16 -8.23
CA THR A 245 -25.76 -19.14 -9.52
C THR A 245 -24.83 -18.90 -10.72
N LEU A 246 -23.78 -18.11 -10.53
CA LEU A 246 -22.74 -17.86 -11.52
C LEU A 246 -21.91 -19.11 -11.78
N GLY A 247 -21.57 -19.84 -10.72
CA GLY A 247 -20.69 -21.00 -10.79
C GLY A 247 -19.22 -20.59 -10.94
N ASP A 248 -18.38 -21.54 -11.33
CA ASP A 248 -16.97 -21.25 -11.64
C ASP A 248 -16.85 -20.58 -13.01
N LEU A 249 -16.29 -19.37 -13.03
CA LEU A 249 -16.07 -18.56 -14.22
C LEU A 249 -14.59 -18.40 -14.57
N GLY A 250 -13.70 -19.12 -13.86
CA GLY A 250 -12.25 -19.04 -14.08
C GLY A 250 -11.62 -17.70 -13.68
N VAL A 251 -12.34 -16.88 -12.92
CA VAL A 251 -11.87 -15.62 -12.33
C VAL A 251 -12.21 -15.58 -10.83
N PRO A 252 -11.36 -14.95 -10.00
CA PRO A 252 -11.62 -14.80 -8.58
C PRO A 252 -12.99 -14.16 -8.28
N MET A 253 -13.76 -14.77 -7.39
CA MET A 253 -15.04 -14.24 -6.92
C MET A 253 -14.96 -13.91 -5.43
N CYS A 254 -15.31 -12.67 -5.08
CA CYS A 254 -15.44 -12.20 -3.71
C CYS A 254 -16.91 -12.16 -3.31
N ILE A 255 -17.20 -12.77 -2.17
CA ILE A 255 -18.53 -12.80 -1.58
C ILE A 255 -18.64 -11.62 -0.62
N ILE A 256 -19.61 -10.73 -0.87
CA ILE A 256 -19.95 -9.59 -0.02
C ILE A 256 -21.36 -9.80 0.51
N GLU A 257 -21.51 -9.80 1.82
CA GLU A 257 -22.79 -9.92 2.54
C GLU A 257 -23.41 -8.53 2.79
N ASN A 258 -22.59 -7.50 3.11
CA ASN A 258 -23.05 -6.13 3.28
C ASN A 258 -22.45 -5.16 2.25
N PHE A 259 -23.24 -4.86 1.21
CA PHE A 259 -22.83 -3.99 0.10
C PHE A 259 -22.60 -2.52 0.44
N THR A 260 -22.98 -2.07 1.65
CA THR A 260 -22.69 -0.71 2.13
C THR A 260 -21.52 -0.67 3.10
N SER A 261 -20.91 -1.82 3.40
CA SER A 261 -19.75 -1.91 4.29
C SER A 261 -18.47 -1.71 3.50
N GLU A 262 -17.90 -0.50 3.58
CA GLU A 262 -16.58 -0.21 3.01
C GLU A 262 -15.50 -1.13 3.58
N ALA A 263 -15.57 -1.47 4.87
CA ALA A 263 -14.62 -2.35 5.54
C ALA A 263 -14.64 -3.79 5.01
N GLU A 264 -15.82 -4.31 4.66
CA GLU A 264 -15.94 -5.66 4.09
C GLU A 264 -15.39 -5.71 2.66
N ILE A 265 -15.67 -4.69 1.86
CA ILE A 265 -15.17 -4.58 0.49
C ILE A 265 -13.66 -4.33 0.49
N ASP A 266 -13.13 -3.50 1.40
CA ASP A 266 -11.69 -3.31 1.62
C ASP A 266 -11.00 -4.65 1.92
N ALA A 267 -11.52 -5.42 2.88
CA ALA A 267 -10.98 -6.73 3.23
C ALA A 267 -10.98 -7.70 2.03
N ALA A 268 -12.09 -7.77 1.30
CA ALA A 268 -12.21 -8.63 0.13
C ALA A 268 -11.25 -8.24 -1.01
N LEU A 269 -11.07 -6.94 -1.26
CA LEU A 269 -10.10 -6.48 -2.24
C LEU A 269 -8.66 -6.77 -1.80
N ARG A 270 -8.36 -6.68 -0.50
CA ARG A 270 -7.03 -7.01 0.03
C ARG A 270 -6.73 -8.48 -0.19
N GLU A 271 -7.68 -9.39 0.01
CA GLU A 271 -7.44 -10.82 -0.28
C GLU A 271 -7.05 -11.09 -1.75
N ILE A 272 -7.57 -10.31 -2.71
CA ILE A 272 -7.23 -10.47 -4.13
C ILE A 272 -5.92 -9.77 -4.50
N TYR A 273 -5.76 -8.52 -4.07
CA TYR A 273 -4.72 -7.61 -4.57
C TYR A 273 -3.54 -7.44 -3.60
N TRP A 274 -3.68 -7.88 -2.35
CA TRP A 274 -2.67 -7.76 -1.30
C TRP A 274 -2.16 -9.14 -0.88
N ILE A 275 -1.00 -9.54 -1.40
CA ILE A 275 -0.26 -10.71 -0.92
C ILE A 275 0.72 -10.23 0.16
N GLY A 276 0.42 -10.58 1.42
CA GLY A 276 1.32 -10.39 2.56
C GLY A 276 0.69 -10.93 3.83
N GLU A 277 1.03 -12.17 4.18
CA GLU A 277 0.55 -12.93 5.35
C GLU A 277 1.19 -12.50 6.68
N GLU A 278 0.33 -12.69 7.70
CA GLU A 278 0.49 -13.05 9.13
C GLU A 278 1.73 -12.64 9.95
#